data_AF-A0A1Z5JIY2-F1
#
_entry.id   AF-A0A1Z5JIY2-F1
#
_cell.length_a   1.000
_cell.length_b   1.000
_cell.length_c   1.000
_cell.angle_alpha   90.00
_cell.angle_beta   90.00
_cell.angle_gamma   90.00
#
_symmetry.space_group_name_H-M   'P 1'
#
loop_
_entity.id
_entity.type
_entity.pdbx_description
1 polymer ?
#
loop_
_entity_poly.entity_id
_entity_poly.type
_entity_poly.pdbx_seq_one_letter_code
_entity_poly.pdbx_strand_id
1 'polypeptide(L)'
;MDFRRRLWRVFLLLTVLLATASSWRTAIGTGRVSNFNYWTTKLFLVATGSLSHNNSNTTASITTQRKHVALLLGVRPTLPNAPKWLYRKAWKLHNALLPLLHWNDVTVENKNALKVLWCKAITSVDPQSICQDNDWTYDMMPNYSRWWILKLIPISLYPRLHHANVEYRTVFLNRCIQQEIARLPSSTKIRLVAIGGGYDVRATRILSQNPRVQEAWELDLPVVIHGKRALLERLKERREKTKGPVQLPELRAVDLNDLDAVRDILAEFPQNKKQGETWHTIYVIEGVMMFLNDGLPKELFQLFREVARADGENASICFADHLTCSESSDSLTDEEERETVKSLFGSAGWNHFIHWAVKPGKARQMGCVRIHE
;
A
#
# COMPACT_ATOMS: atom_id res chain seq x y z
N MET A 1 18.50 -18.18 -27.79
CA MET A 1 18.54 -16.71 -27.98
C MET A 1 19.67 -16.14 -27.11
N ASP A 2 20.64 -15.51 -27.75
CA ASP A 2 22.04 -15.40 -27.27
C ASP A 2 22.23 -14.51 -26.03
N PHE A 3 22.78 -15.10 -24.95
CA PHE A 3 23.05 -14.45 -23.67
C PHE A 3 23.88 -13.17 -23.85
N ARG A 4 24.83 -13.17 -24.80
CA ARG A 4 25.67 -12.01 -25.13
C ARG A 4 24.87 -10.83 -25.66
N ARG A 5 23.93 -11.05 -26.58
CA ARG A 5 23.06 -9.97 -27.11
C ARG A 5 22.16 -9.37 -26.03
N ARG A 6 21.73 -10.17 -25.07
CA ARG A 6 20.88 -9.72 -23.96
C ARG A 6 21.69 -8.93 -22.92
N LEU A 7 22.87 -9.43 -22.52
CA LEU A 7 23.79 -8.74 -21.63
C LEU A 7 24.21 -7.37 -22.21
N TRP A 8 24.47 -7.32 -23.51
CA TRP A 8 24.80 -6.07 -24.20
C TRP A 8 23.65 -5.05 -24.16
N ARG A 9 22.38 -5.50 -24.27
CA ARG A 9 21.22 -4.62 -24.08
C ARG A 9 21.09 -4.11 -22.64
N VAL A 10 21.43 -4.92 -21.63
CA VAL A 10 21.45 -4.48 -20.23
C VAL A 10 22.54 -3.43 -20.01
N PHE A 11 23.74 -3.69 -20.55
CA PHE A 11 24.85 -2.75 -20.48
C PHE A 11 24.50 -1.42 -21.18
N LEU A 12 23.88 -1.48 -22.35
CA LEU A 12 23.40 -0.30 -23.08
C LEU A 12 22.31 0.46 -22.31
N LEU A 13 21.35 -0.25 -21.70
CA LEU A 13 20.31 0.35 -20.86
C LEU A 13 20.91 1.01 -19.61
N LEU A 14 21.87 0.36 -18.94
CA LEU A 14 22.58 0.93 -17.80
C LEU A 14 23.40 2.15 -18.20
N THR A 15 24.10 2.13 -19.33
CA THR A 15 24.85 3.30 -19.83
C THR A 15 23.91 4.44 -20.23
N VAL A 16 22.77 4.16 -20.86
CA VAL A 16 21.74 5.19 -21.14
C VAL A 16 21.11 5.73 -19.86
N LEU A 17 20.84 4.87 -18.86
CA LEU A 17 20.34 5.30 -17.55
C LEU A 17 21.37 6.16 -16.80
N LEU A 18 22.65 5.79 -16.84
CA LEU A 18 23.74 6.56 -16.22
C LEU A 18 24.00 7.88 -16.97
N ALA A 19 23.93 7.88 -18.31
CA ALA A 19 24.10 9.07 -19.13
C ALA A 19 22.91 10.04 -19.05
N THR A 20 21.70 9.53 -18.81
CA THR A 20 20.53 10.38 -18.53
C THR A 20 20.54 10.87 -17.07
N ALA A 21 21.02 10.07 -16.12
CA ALA A 21 21.16 10.48 -14.73
C ALA A 21 22.11 11.69 -14.53
N SER A 22 23.14 11.86 -15.37
CA SER A 22 24.00 13.05 -15.34
C SER A 22 23.25 14.32 -15.78
N SER A 23 22.34 14.20 -16.76
CA SER A 23 21.44 15.29 -17.18
C SER A 23 20.35 15.59 -16.13
N TRP A 24 20.07 14.63 -15.24
CA TRP A 24 19.09 14.80 -14.16
C TRP A 24 19.68 15.51 -12.94
N ARG A 25 20.99 15.38 -12.70
CA ARG A 25 21.67 16.12 -11.62
C ARG A 25 21.66 17.63 -11.85
N THR A 26 21.73 18.09 -13.09
CA THR A 26 21.62 19.52 -13.45
C THR A 26 20.22 20.09 -13.26
N ALA A 27 19.16 19.27 -13.31
CA ALA A 27 17.78 19.73 -13.09
C ALA A 27 17.35 19.77 -11.60
N ILE A 28 18.09 19.12 -10.70
CA ILE A 28 17.75 18.97 -9.27
C ILE A 28 18.51 19.98 -8.37
N GLY A 29 19.42 20.78 -8.95
CA GLY A 29 20.44 21.56 -8.25
C GLY A 29 20.02 22.78 -7.40
N THR A 30 18.73 23.07 -7.15
CA THR A 30 18.33 24.28 -6.39
C THR A 30 17.51 24.05 -5.12
N GLY A 31 17.30 22.81 -4.68
CA GLY A 31 16.44 22.52 -3.52
C GLY A 31 17.15 22.00 -2.26
N ARG A 32 18.03 22.78 -1.63
CA ARG A 32 18.48 22.49 -0.24
C ARG A 32 17.40 22.96 0.73
N VAL A 33 16.61 22.03 1.26
CA VAL A 33 15.72 22.30 2.42
C VAL A 33 16.49 21.91 3.68
N SER A 34 16.77 22.90 4.51
CA SER A 34 17.42 22.78 5.82
C SER A 34 16.60 21.92 6.79
N ASN A 35 17.30 21.22 7.69
CA ASN A 35 16.78 20.36 8.75
C ASN A 35 15.53 20.96 9.43
N PHE A 36 14.37 20.42 9.07
CA PHE A 36 13.07 20.80 9.62
C PHE A 36 12.84 20.02 10.92
N ASN A 37 12.72 20.76 12.03
CA ASN A 37 12.72 20.19 13.37
C ASN A 37 11.36 19.54 13.67
N TYR A 38 11.36 18.20 13.78
CA TYR A 38 10.19 17.31 13.83
C TYR A 38 9.24 17.54 15.03
N TRP A 39 9.74 18.15 16.12
CA TRP A 39 8.99 18.31 17.37
C TRP A 39 7.99 19.48 17.38
N THR A 40 8.23 20.56 16.63
CA THR A 40 7.35 21.75 16.66
C THR A 40 6.04 21.54 15.90
N THR A 41 6.04 20.71 14.86
CA THR A 41 4.84 20.36 14.08
C THR A 41 3.83 19.51 14.86
N LYS A 42 4.28 18.73 15.86
CA LYS A 42 3.39 17.84 16.63
C LYS A 42 2.44 18.61 17.56
N LEU A 43 2.86 19.79 18.04
CA LEU A 43 2.01 20.67 18.84
C LEU A 43 1.02 21.49 17.99
N PHE A 44 1.36 21.81 16.73
CA PHE A 44 0.51 22.63 15.86
C PHE A 44 -0.66 21.85 15.24
N LEU A 45 -0.49 20.54 15.02
CA LEU A 45 -1.48 19.67 14.35
C LEU A 45 -2.59 19.15 15.29
N VAL A 46 -2.40 19.20 16.61
CA VAL A 46 -3.48 18.85 17.57
C VAL A 46 -4.46 20.02 17.76
N ALA A 47 -4.06 21.24 17.42
CA ALA A 47 -4.82 22.46 17.69
C ALA A 47 -5.67 22.99 16.51
N THR A 48 -5.55 22.45 15.29
CA THR A 48 -6.25 22.98 14.11
C THR A 48 -7.12 21.92 13.45
N GLY A 49 -8.39 21.89 13.84
CA GLY A 49 -9.44 21.24 13.05
C GLY A 49 -9.52 21.89 11.67
N SER A 50 -9.51 21.04 10.65
CA SER A 50 -9.89 21.28 9.25
C SER A 50 -9.72 22.73 8.73
N LEU A 51 -8.53 23.08 8.25
CA LEU A 51 -8.35 24.25 7.39
C LEU A 51 -8.66 23.87 5.95
N SER A 52 -9.94 24.04 5.58
CA SER A 52 -10.41 23.99 4.19
C SER A 52 -9.97 25.26 3.45
N HIS A 53 -9.16 25.11 2.41
CA HIS A 53 -8.76 26.22 1.53
C HIS A 53 -9.42 26.06 0.15
N ASN A 54 -10.20 27.07 -0.22
CA ASN A 54 -10.81 27.26 -1.54
C ASN A 54 -9.76 27.35 -2.66
N ASN A 55 -10.12 26.83 -3.82
CA ASN A 55 -9.20 26.51 -4.90
C ASN A 55 -9.59 27.23 -6.21
N SER A 56 -8.64 27.94 -6.82
CA SER A 56 -8.64 28.25 -8.26
C SER A 56 -7.20 28.36 -8.79
N ASN A 57 -6.62 27.19 -9.13
CA ASN A 57 -5.57 26.97 -10.15
C ASN A 57 -5.05 25.51 -10.06
N THR A 58 -5.36 24.68 -11.06
CA THR A 58 -5.25 23.21 -11.03
C THR A 58 -3.83 22.66 -10.81
N THR A 59 -2.78 23.35 -11.25
CA THR A 59 -1.38 22.88 -11.04
C THR A 59 -0.81 23.29 -9.68
N ALA A 60 -1.21 24.45 -9.16
CA ALA A 60 -0.84 24.91 -7.83
C ALA A 60 -1.48 24.01 -6.76
N SER A 61 -2.74 23.62 -6.98
CA SER A 61 -3.51 22.73 -6.10
C SER A 61 -2.83 21.36 -5.87
N ILE A 62 -2.43 20.65 -6.92
CA ILE A 62 -1.83 19.30 -6.81
C ILE A 62 -0.49 19.33 -6.07
N THR A 63 0.32 20.37 -6.31
CA THR A 63 1.62 20.52 -5.63
C THR A 63 1.43 20.85 -4.14
N THR A 64 0.44 21.66 -3.80
CA THR A 64 0.07 21.95 -2.40
C THR A 64 -0.44 20.69 -1.70
N GLN A 65 -1.33 19.92 -2.34
CA GLN A 65 -1.86 18.66 -1.78
C GLN A 65 -0.74 17.64 -1.53
N ARG A 66 0.21 17.49 -2.48
CA ARG A 66 1.41 16.63 -2.31
C ARG A 66 2.23 16.98 -1.08
N LYS A 67 2.46 18.27 -0.85
CA LYS A 67 3.24 18.75 0.29
C LYS A 67 2.47 18.57 1.59
N HIS A 68 1.17 18.87 1.59
CA HIS A 68 0.32 18.74 2.76
C HIS A 68 0.23 17.28 3.26
N VAL A 69 -0.09 16.33 2.37
CA VAL A 69 -0.17 14.92 2.77
C VAL A 69 1.20 14.36 3.18
N ALA A 70 2.27 14.82 2.52
CA ALA A 70 3.62 14.42 2.89
C ALA A 70 3.98 14.90 4.30
N LEU A 71 3.62 16.14 4.64
CA LEU A 71 3.81 16.71 5.97
C LEU A 71 2.99 15.94 7.03
N LEU A 72 1.70 15.68 6.76
CA LEU A 72 0.80 14.92 7.65
C LEU A 72 1.36 13.52 7.97
N LEU A 73 1.93 12.86 6.97
CA LEU A 73 2.49 11.52 7.11
C LEU A 73 3.92 11.51 7.63
N GLY A 74 4.63 12.65 7.63
CA GLY A 74 6.06 12.72 7.97
C GLY A 74 6.95 12.06 6.92
N VAL A 75 6.52 12.05 5.66
CA VAL A 75 7.23 11.47 4.50
C VAL A 75 7.76 12.57 3.60
N ARG A 76 8.76 12.24 2.77
CA ARG A 76 9.27 13.20 1.79
C ARG A 76 8.30 13.29 0.60
N PRO A 77 7.99 14.50 0.11
CA PRO A 77 7.08 14.64 -1.01
C PRO A 77 7.64 13.98 -2.27
N THR A 78 6.75 13.57 -3.17
CA THR A 78 7.10 13.26 -4.57
C THR A 78 7.82 14.45 -5.21
N LEU A 79 8.68 14.21 -6.19
CA LEU A 79 9.43 15.25 -6.91
C LEU A 79 8.49 16.41 -7.32
N PRO A 80 8.65 17.61 -6.73
CA PRO A 80 7.77 18.73 -7.02
C PRO A 80 7.92 19.10 -8.50
N ASN A 81 6.79 19.42 -9.15
CA ASN A 81 6.73 19.83 -10.55
C ASN A 81 7.21 18.80 -11.59
N ALA A 82 7.36 17.53 -11.22
CA ALA A 82 7.66 16.49 -12.19
C ALA A 82 6.54 16.41 -13.26
N PRO A 83 6.85 16.58 -14.56
CA PRO A 83 5.83 16.65 -15.59
C PRO A 83 5.16 15.29 -15.81
N LYS A 84 3.89 15.27 -16.23
CA LYS A 84 3.11 14.02 -16.44
C LYS A 84 3.82 13.03 -17.38
N TRP A 85 4.53 13.52 -18.40
CA TRP A 85 5.27 12.67 -19.33
C TRP A 85 6.40 11.89 -18.64
N LEU A 86 7.05 12.47 -17.62
CA LEU A 86 8.13 11.83 -16.87
C LEU A 86 7.60 10.64 -16.07
N TYR A 87 6.47 10.81 -15.37
CA TYR A 87 5.78 9.71 -14.69
C TYR A 87 5.41 8.58 -15.66
N ARG A 88 4.85 8.92 -16.83
CA ARG A 88 4.48 7.93 -17.85
C ARG A 88 5.70 7.18 -18.39
N LYS A 89 6.78 7.90 -18.73
CA LYS A 89 8.03 7.29 -19.23
C LYS A 89 8.66 6.39 -18.18
N ALA A 90 8.76 6.83 -16.92
CA ALA A 90 9.28 6.02 -15.82
C ALA A 90 8.46 4.73 -15.63
N TRP A 91 7.13 4.81 -15.69
CA TRP A 91 6.26 3.64 -15.57
C TRP A 91 6.41 2.67 -16.75
N LYS A 92 6.47 3.19 -17.98
CA LYS A 92 6.69 2.39 -19.19
C LYS A 92 8.06 1.71 -19.18
N LEU A 93 9.11 2.43 -18.79
CA LEU A 93 10.47 1.90 -18.68
C LEU A 93 10.51 0.78 -17.64
N HIS A 94 9.97 1.01 -16.44
CA HIS A 94 9.89 -0.02 -15.41
C HIS A 94 9.15 -1.27 -15.91
N ASN A 95 8.02 -1.09 -16.61
CA ASN A 95 7.28 -2.20 -17.21
C ASN A 95 8.09 -2.99 -18.26
N ALA A 96 8.93 -2.30 -19.05
CA ALA A 96 9.83 -2.93 -20.01
C ALA A 96 11.00 -3.67 -19.34
N LEU A 97 11.43 -3.19 -18.16
CA LEU A 97 12.51 -3.82 -17.38
C LEU A 97 12.03 -5.02 -16.57
N LEU A 98 10.75 -5.09 -16.16
CA LEU A 98 10.23 -6.17 -15.31
C LEU A 98 10.63 -7.59 -15.75
N PRO A 99 10.53 -7.99 -17.04
CA PRO A 99 10.94 -9.33 -17.46
C PRO A 99 12.42 -9.62 -17.20
N LEU A 100 13.29 -8.61 -17.28
CA LEU A 100 14.71 -8.75 -16.94
C LEU A 100 14.91 -8.80 -15.42
N LEU A 101 14.18 -7.96 -14.67
CA LEU A 101 14.20 -7.93 -13.21
C LEU A 101 13.76 -9.26 -12.59
N HIS A 102 12.94 -10.03 -13.32
CA HIS A 102 12.39 -11.33 -12.94
C HIS A 102 12.83 -12.46 -13.90
N TRP A 103 14.00 -12.32 -14.55
CA TRP A 103 14.47 -13.20 -15.62
C TRP A 103 14.47 -14.70 -15.27
N ASN A 104 14.77 -15.06 -14.02
CA ASN A 104 14.75 -16.42 -13.49
C ASN A 104 13.83 -16.52 -12.27
N ASP A 105 12.79 -15.70 -12.21
CA ASP A 105 11.78 -15.79 -11.16
C ASP A 105 10.64 -16.72 -11.58
N VAL A 106 9.87 -17.19 -10.59
CA VAL A 106 8.56 -17.82 -10.83
C VAL A 106 7.72 -16.88 -11.70
N THR A 107 6.94 -17.43 -12.62
CA THR A 107 6.11 -16.67 -13.56
C THR A 107 5.03 -15.89 -12.80
N VAL A 108 5.38 -14.71 -12.32
CA VAL A 108 4.45 -13.80 -11.69
C VAL A 108 3.75 -13.00 -12.79
N GLU A 109 2.53 -13.42 -13.13
CA GLU A 109 1.81 -12.91 -14.31
C GLU A 109 1.27 -11.48 -14.12
N ASN A 110 0.94 -11.08 -12.89
CA ASN A 110 0.40 -9.75 -12.61
C ASN A 110 1.50 -8.68 -12.57
N LYS A 111 1.80 -8.10 -13.74
CA LYS A 111 2.78 -7.03 -13.92
C LYS A 111 2.49 -5.78 -13.08
N ASN A 112 1.22 -5.46 -12.81
CA ASN A 112 0.88 -4.28 -12.03
C ASN A 112 1.23 -4.47 -10.55
N ALA A 113 0.88 -5.62 -9.97
CA ALA A 113 1.28 -5.99 -8.62
C ALA A 113 2.82 -6.03 -8.47
N LEU A 114 3.53 -6.58 -9.47
CA LEU A 114 5.01 -6.56 -9.50
C LEU A 114 5.59 -5.14 -9.50
N LYS A 115 5.04 -4.20 -10.29
CA LYS A 115 5.53 -2.81 -10.29
C LYS A 115 5.36 -2.16 -8.92
N VAL A 116 4.24 -2.42 -8.25
CA VAL A 116 3.98 -1.91 -6.90
C VAL A 116 4.93 -2.55 -5.89
N LEU A 117 5.17 -3.86 -5.98
CA LEU A 117 6.16 -4.57 -5.16
C LEU A 117 7.55 -3.92 -5.28
N TRP A 118 8.01 -3.66 -6.50
CA TRP A 118 9.28 -2.97 -6.75
C TRP A 118 9.31 -1.57 -6.16
N CYS A 119 8.22 -0.81 -6.28
CA CYS A 119 8.11 0.50 -5.64
C CYS A 119 8.21 0.39 -4.12
N LYS A 120 7.55 -0.60 -3.50
CA LYS A 120 7.64 -0.87 -2.07
C LYS A 120 9.06 -1.27 -1.67
N ALA A 121 9.71 -2.15 -2.42
CA ALA A 121 11.07 -2.59 -2.16
C ALA A 121 12.06 -1.41 -2.19
N ILE A 122 11.98 -0.52 -3.18
CA ILE A 122 12.82 0.69 -3.25
C ILE A 122 12.56 1.58 -2.04
N THR A 123 11.30 1.84 -1.71
CA THR A 123 10.92 2.65 -0.55
C THR A 123 11.37 2.03 0.77
N SER A 124 11.44 0.70 0.87
CA SER A 124 11.75 0.02 2.11
C SER A 124 13.25 -0.09 2.40
N VAL A 125 14.10 0.02 1.36
CA VAL A 125 15.57 0.12 1.52
C VAL A 125 16.09 1.56 1.52
N ASP A 126 15.22 2.56 1.31
CA ASP A 126 15.58 3.98 1.34
C ASP A 126 15.85 4.44 2.80
N PRO A 127 17.11 4.82 3.14
CA PRO A 127 17.46 5.26 4.50
C PRO A 127 16.65 6.47 4.98
N GLN A 128 16.09 7.25 4.05
CA GLN A 128 15.34 8.47 4.33
C GLN A 128 13.82 8.25 4.27
N SER A 129 13.37 7.02 4.03
CA SER A 129 11.97 6.63 4.03
C SER A 129 11.58 6.10 5.41
N ILE A 130 10.43 6.51 5.92
CA ILE A 130 9.86 5.96 7.17
C ILE A 130 9.08 4.66 6.93
N CYS A 131 8.95 4.24 5.67
CA CYS A 131 8.35 2.96 5.26
C CYS A 131 9.34 1.79 5.29
N GLN A 132 10.50 1.95 5.93
CA GLN A 132 11.43 0.85 6.13
C GLN A 132 10.72 -0.33 6.79
N ASP A 133 10.92 -1.50 6.21
CA ASP A 133 10.27 -2.72 6.63
C ASP A 133 11.28 -3.81 6.96
N ASN A 134 12.47 -3.47 7.46
CA ASN A 134 13.51 -4.43 7.86
C ASN A 134 13.74 -5.54 6.81
N ASP A 135 13.74 -5.13 5.54
CA ASP A 135 13.86 -5.96 4.34
C ASP A 135 12.72 -6.95 4.07
N TRP A 136 11.57 -6.88 4.74
CA TRP A 136 10.44 -7.80 4.51
C TRP A 136 10.05 -7.83 3.03
N THR A 137 9.80 -6.68 2.40
CA THR A 137 9.51 -6.61 0.95
C THR A 137 10.73 -7.01 0.12
N TYR A 138 11.93 -6.58 0.53
CA TYR A 138 13.17 -6.87 -0.17
C TYR A 138 13.51 -8.38 -0.21
N ASP A 139 13.07 -9.14 0.79
CA ASP A 139 13.21 -10.59 0.89
C ASP A 139 12.30 -11.36 -0.08
N MET A 140 11.29 -10.72 -0.69
CA MET A 140 10.50 -11.31 -1.79
C MET A 140 11.21 -11.25 -3.15
N MET A 141 12.19 -10.35 -3.33
CA MET A 141 12.77 -10.06 -4.64
C MET A 141 13.67 -11.20 -5.15
N PRO A 142 13.76 -11.46 -6.47
CA PRO A 142 14.69 -12.46 -7.01
C PRO A 142 16.14 -12.22 -6.58
N ASN A 143 16.93 -13.28 -6.39
CA ASN A 143 18.34 -13.17 -5.96
C ASN A 143 19.14 -12.18 -6.82
N TYR A 144 19.01 -12.32 -8.15
CA TYR A 144 19.76 -11.51 -9.11
C TYR A 144 19.42 -10.03 -9.00
N SER A 145 18.14 -9.67 -9.10
CA SER A 145 17.70 -8.28 -9.13
C SER A 145 17.81 -7.61 -7.76
N ARG A 146 17.58 -8.36 -6.66
CA ARG A 146 17.90 -7.93 -5.30
C ARG A 146 19.35 -7.45 -5.18
N TRP A 147 20.31 -8.30 -5.54
CA TRP A 147 21.73 -7.99 -5.38
C TRP A 147 22.23 -6.92 -6.35
N TRP A 148 21.92 -7.04 -7.64
CA TRP A 148 22.48 -6.13 -8.64
C TRP A 148 21.81 -4.76 -8.64
N ILE A 149 20.51 -4.68 -8.39
CA ILE A 149 19.75 -3.48 -8.77
C ILE A 149 19.45 -2.63 -7.55
N LEU A 150 19.06 -3.23 -6.44
CA LEU A 150 18.74 -2.47 -5.24
C LEU A 150 19.97 -2.20 -4.37
N LYS A 151 21.01 -3.05 -4.44
CA LYS A 151 22.24 -2.85 -3.68
C LYS A 151 23.27 -1.97 -4.42
N LEU A 152 23.39 -2.11 -5.74
CA LEU A 152 24.45 -1.41 -6.49
C LEU A 152 23.99 -0.13 -7.18
N ILE A 153 22.70 -0.02 -7.54
CA ILE A 153 22.19 1.22 -8.15
C ILE A 153 21.76 2.12 -7.00
N PRO A 154 22.43 3.28 -6.79
CA PRO A 154 22.05 4.20 -5.74
C PRO A 154 20.57 4.56 -5.86
N ILE A 155 19.85 4.53 -4.74
CA ILE A 155 18.43 4.92 -4.67
C ILE A 155 18.22 6.34 -5.22
N SER A 156 19.26 7.19 -5.16
CA SER A 156 19.27 8.53 -5.76
C SER A 156 19.06 8.56 -7.28
N LEU A 157 19.27 7.44 -7.98
CA LEU A 157 18.97 7.29 -9.41
C LEU A 157 17.49 6.95 -9.67
N TYR A 158 16.74 6.56 -8.63
CA TYR A 158 15.29 6.37 -8.70
C TYR A 158 14.63 7.67 -8.20
N PRO A 159 14.17 8.55 -9.10
CA PRO A 159 13.51 9.79 -8.69
C PRO A 159 12.26 9.45 -7.88
N ARG A 160 11.95 10.27 -6.86
CA ARG A 160 10.76 10.13 -6.00
C ARG A 160 9.47 10.39 -6.77
N LEU A 161 9.09 9.43 -7.61
CA LEU A 161 7.90 9.46 -8.48
C LEU A 161 6.85 8.49 -7.95
N HIS A 162 6.76 7.29 -8.54
CA HIS A 162 5.73 6.30 -8.22
C HIS A 162 5.92 5.68 -6.84
N HIS A 163 7.17 5.42 -6.42
CA HIS A 163 7.45 4.82 -5.12
C HIS A 163 7.09 5.75 -3.95
N ALA A 164 7.22 7.07 -4.09
CA ALA A 164 6.76 8.02 -3.08
C ALA A 164 5.22 8.02 -2.95
N ASN A 165 4.49 7.81 -4.05
CA ASN A 165 3.03 7.67 -3.98
C ASN A 165 2.60 6.36 -3.30
N VAL A 166 3.39 5.30 -3.47
CA VAL A 166 3.23 4.05 -2.75
C VAL A 166 3.56 4.23 -1.26
N GLU A 167 4.64 4.94 -0.94
CA GLU A 167 5.05 5.27 0.42
C GLU A 167 3.94 5.97 1.21
N TYR A 168 3.25 6.93 0.62
CA TYR A 168 2.13 7.62 1.28
C TYR A 168 1.07 6.64 1.81
N ARG A 169 0.64 5.68 0.98
CA ARG A 169 -0.39 4.69 1.36
C ARG A 169 0.14 3.71 2.38
N THR A 170 1.36 3.23 2.18
CA THR A 170 1.99 2.27 3.10
C THR A 170 2.14 2.87 4.49
N VAL A 171 2.63 4.12 4.62
CA VAL A 171 2.72 4.81 5.93
C VAL A 171 1.35 4.97 6.56
N PHE A 172 0.39 5.51 5.80
CA PHE A 172 -0.95 5.77 6.31
C PHE A 172 -1.60 4.49 6.84
N LEU A 173 -1.61 3.42 6.04
CA LEU A 173 -2.21 2.14 6.41
C LEU A 173 -1.48 1.50 7.59
N ASN A 174 -0.15 1.52 7.62
CA ASN A 174 0.62 0.99 8.75
C ASN A 174 0.25 1.73 10.05
N ARG A 175 0.13 3.06 10.00
CA ARG A 175 -0.26 3.88 11.15
C ARG A 175 -1.67 3.54 11.61
N CYS A 176 -2.63 3.47 10.70
CA CYS A 176 -4.02 3.11 11.05
C CYS A 176 -4.09 1.72 11.70
N ILE A 177 -3.45 0.71 11.11
CA ILE A 177 -3.43 -0.65 11.67
C ILE A 177 -2.80 -0.66 13.07
N GLN A 178 -1.67 0.03 13.26
CA GLN A 178 -1.01 0.11 14.57
C GLN A 178 -1.88 0.81 15.62
N GLN A 179 -2.58 1.89 15.24
CA GLN A 179 -3.50 2.60 16.13
C GLN A 179 -4.71 1.73 16.50
N GLU A 180 -5.29 1.00 15.54
CA GLU A 180 -6.36 0.05 15.81
C GLU A 180 -5.91 -1.05 16.78
N ILE A 181 -4.76 -1.67 16.53
CA ILE A 181 -4.19 -2.67 17.44
C ILE A 181 -3.98 -2.07 18.84
N ALA A 182 -3.34 -0.90 18.94
CA ALA A 182 -3.00 -0.29 20.22
C ALA A 182 -4.22 0.10 21.06
N ARG A 183 -5.35 0.46 20.42
CA ARG A 183 -6.58 0.86 21.11
C ARG A 183 -7.31 -0.32 21.77
N LEU A 184 -7.23 -1.50 21.18
CA LEU A 184 -7.97 -2.68 21.65
C LEU A 184 -7.43 -3.19 22.99
N PRO A 185 -8.28 -3.74 23.89
CA PRO A 185 -7.83 -4.39 25.12
C PRO A 185 -6.80 -5.48 24.85
N SER A 186 -5.80 -5.65 25.73
CA SER A 186 -4.73 -6.64 25.55
C SER A 186 -5.22 -8.09 25.43
N SER A 187 -6.38 -8.39 26.01
CA SER A 187 -7.06 -9.70 25.91
C SER A 187 -7.74 -9.95 24.56
N THR A 188 -7.95 -8.91 23.75
CA THR A 188 -8.59 -9.03 22.43
C THR A 188 -7.59 -9.59 21.42
N LYS A 189 -7.94 -10.72 20.83
CA LYS A 189 -7.22 -11.30 19.70
C LYS A 189 -7.55 -10.57 18.41
N ILE A 190 -6.59 -10.50 17.50
CA ILE A 190 -6.73 -9.72 16.28
C ILE A 190 -6.58 -10.64 15.07
N ARG A 191 -7.55 -10.52 14.16
CA ARG A 191 -7.51 -11.07 12.80
C ARG A 191 -7.24 -9.94 11.82
N LEU A 192 -6.20 -10.06 11.00
CA LEU A 192 -5.85 -9.08 9.98
C LEU A 192 -6.18 -9.62 8.59
N VAL A 193 -7.10 -8.97 7.87
CA VAL A 193 -7.58 -9.45 6.57
C VAL A 193 -7.21 -8.46 5.47
N ALA A 194 -6.29 -8.82 4.59
CA ALA A 194 -5.97 -8.00 3.43
C ALA A 194 -6.86 -8.36 2.24
N ILE A 195 -7.60 -7.38 1.73
CA ILE A 195 -8.50 -7.51 0.59
C ILE A 195 -7.79 -6.93 -0.63
N GLY A 196 -7.55 -7.76 -1.66
CA GLY A 196 -6.77 -7.37 -2.84
C GLY A 196 -5.32 -7.01 -2.52
N GLY A 197 -4.70 -7.79 -1.64
CA GLY A 197 -3.38 -7.48 -1.08
C GLY A 197 -2.23 -7.46 -2.09
N GLY A 198 -2.42 -7.92 -3.33
CA GLY A 198 -1.37 -8.00 -4.33
C GLY A 198 -0.14 -8.72 -3.77
N TYR A 199 1.05 -8.15 -3.95
CA TYR A 199 2.29 -8.63 -3.33
C TYR A 199 2.71 -7.83 -2.10
N ASP A 200 1.75 -7.30 -1.35
CA ASP A 200 2.03 -6.68 -0.05
C ASP A 200 2.50 -7.71 0.99
N VAL A 201 3.43 -7.33 1.87
CA VAL A 201 3.97 -8.16 2.96
C VAL A 201 3.39 -7.80 4.33
N ARG A 202 2.52 -6.79 4.42
CA ARG A 202 2.03 -6.27 5.71
C ARG A 202 1.38 -7.34 6.56
N ALA A 203 0.55 -8.20 5.99
CA ALA A 203 -0.10 -9.29 6.72
C ALA A 203 0.95 -10.24 7.33
N THR A 204 1.86 -10.75 6.50
CA THR A 204 2.98 -11.62 6.93
C THR A 204 3.84 -10.97 8.01
N ARG A 205 4.23 -9.72 7.79
CA ARG A 205 5.10 -8.97 8.70
C ARG A 205 4.43 -8.73 10.04
N ILE A 206 3.17 -8.27 10.04
CA ILE A 206 2.45 -7.96 11.27
C ILE A 206 2.13 -9.24 12.04
N LEU A 207 1.71 -10.31 11.37
CA LEU A 207 1.48 -11.62 11.98
C LEU A 207 2.76 -12.17 12.64
N SER A 208 3.91 -12.02 11.98
CA SER A 208 5.19 -12.51 12.51
C SER A 208 5.76 -11.66 13.64
N GLN A 209 5.41 -10.37 13.72
CA GLN A 209 6.06 -9.42 14.64
C GLN A 209 5.17 -8.98 15.79
N ASN A 210 3.85 -9.11 15.67
CA ASN A 210 2.90 -8.63 16.67
C ASN A 210 2.15 -9.80 17.29
N PRO A 211 2.46 -10.18 18.54
CA PRO A 211 1.84 -11.34 19.19
C PRO A 211 0.34 -11.16 19.45
N ARG A 212 -0.24 -9.96 19.26
CA ARG A 212 -1.68 -9.76 19.37
C ARG A 212 -2.43 -10.16 18.10
N VAL A 213 -1.74 -10.16 16.96
CA VAL A 213 -2.29 -10.61 15.68
C VAL A 213 -2.08 -12.11 15.63
N GLN A 214 -3.18 -12.85 15.81
CA GLN A 214 -3.18 -14.30 15.90
C GLN A 214 -3.47 -14.96 14.55
N GLU A 215 -4.20 -14.25 13.70
CA GLU A 215 -4.54 -14.69 12.36
C GLU A 215 -4.30 -13.57 11.35
N ALA A 216 -3.83 -13.94 10.17
CA ALA A 216 -3.85 -13.05 9.03
C ALA A 216 -4.29 -13.80 7.78
N TRP A 217 -5.17 -13.17 7.01
CA TRP A 217 -5.77 -13.72 5.81
C TRP A 217 -5.55 -12.76 4.66
N GLU A 218 -5.39 -13.27 3.46
CA GLU A 218 -5.31 -12.46 2.25
C GLU A 218 -6.17 -13.05 1.13
N LEU A 219 -7.10 -12.23 0.65
CA LEU A 219 -8.05 -12.58 -0.41
C LEU A 219 -7.68 -11.82 -1.67
N ASP A 220 -7.40 -12.54 -2.75
CA ASP A 220 -7.05 -11.95 -4.06
C ASP A 220 -7.34 -12.93 -5.19
N LEU A 221 -7.24 -12.46 -6.43
CA LEU A 221 -7.44 -13.27 -7.63
C LEU A 221 -6.54 -14.51 -7.61
N PRO A 222 -6.99 -15.67 -8.13
CA PRO A 222 -6.21 -16.90 -8.13
C PRO A 222 -4.79 -16.75 -8.70
N VAL A 223 -4.65 -16.01 -9.80
CA VAL A 223 -3.34 -15.71 -10.42
C VAL A 223 -2.42 -14.89 -9.52
N VAL A 224 -2.97 -13.97 -8.73
CA VAL A 224 -2.21 -13.15 -7.79
C VAL A 224 -1.78 -13.99 -6.60
N ILE A 225 -2.68 -14.77 -6.01
CA ILE A 225 -2.39 -15.65 -4.88
C ILE A 225 -1.31 -16.69 -5.25
N HIS A 226 -1.40 -17.29 -6.44
CA HIS A 226 -0.38 -18.23 -6.91
C HIS A 226 1.01 -17.57 -6.97
N GLY A 227 1.11 -16.40 -7.60
CA GLY A 227 2.37 -15.65 -7.65
C GLY A 227 2.85 -15.22 -6.26
N LYS A 228 1.94 -14.80 -5.39
CA LYS A 228 2.29 -14.36 -4.03
C LYS A 228 2.86 -15.48 -3.19
N ARG A 229 2.30 -16.70 -3.26
CA ARG A 229 2.80 -17.87 -2.52
C ARG A 229 4.28 -18.11 -2.82
N ALA A 230 4.69 -18.09 -4.08
CA ALA A 230 6.09 -18.25 -4.47
C ALA A 230 7.01 -17.16 -3.91
N LEU A 231 6.52 -15.91 -3.88
CA LEU A 231 7.28 -14.78 -3.31
C LEU A 231 7.40 -14.87 -1.78
N LEU A 232 6.34 -15.32 -1.09
CA LEU A 232 6.32 -15.50 0.35
C LEU A 232 7.16 -16.69 0.82
N GLU A 233 7.16 -17.81 0.10
CA GLU A 233 8.05 -18.94 0.40
C GLU A 233 9.52 -18.51 0.34
N ARG A 234 9.90 -17.78 -0.71
CA ARG A 234 11.25 -17.20 -0.80
C ARG A 234 11.57 -16.28 0.37
N LEU A 235 10.64 -15.41 0.74
CA LEU A 235 10.81 -14.51 1.89
C LEU A 235 11.04 -15.33 3.16
N LYS A 236 10.20 -16.33 3.40
CA LYS A 236 10.27 -17.23 4.56
C LYS A 236 11.62 -17.93 4.62
N GLU A 237 12.02 -18.62 3.55
CA GLU A 237 13.30 -19.33 3.47
C GLU A 237 14.51 -18.45 3.82
N ARG A 238 14.49 -17.18 3.39
CA ARG A 238 15.61 -16.26 3.63
C ARG A 238 15.61 -15.70 5.04
N ARG A 239 14.43 -15.33 5.54
CA ARG A 239 14.29 -14.73 6.86
C ARG A 239 14.49 -15.76 7.95
N GLU A 240 13.98 -16.97 7.80
CA GLU A 240 14.19 -18.04 8.79
C GLU A 240 15.67 -18.40 8.96
N LYS A 241 16.46 -18.28 7.88
CA LYS A 241 17.92 -18.45 7.94
C LYS A 241 18.68 -17.36 8.70
N THR A 242 18.13 -16.16 8.82
CA THR A 242 18.92 -14.97 9.23
C THR A 242 18.29 -14.09 10.30
N LYS A 243 16.97 -14.11 10.44
CA LYS A 243 16.18 -13.15 11.23
C LYS A 243 15.15 -13.82 12.15
N GLY A 244 14.96 -15.15 12.06
CA GLY A 244 14.06 -15.91 12.92
C GLY A 244 12.76 -16.35 12.22
N PRO A 245 11.84 -16.98 12.97
CA PRO A 245 10.65 -17.63 12.41
C PRO A 245 9.74 -16.65 11.68
N VAL A 246 9.12 -17.12 10.59
CA VAL A 246 8.15 -16.33 9.81
C VAL A 246 6.81 -17.04 9.77
N GLN A 247 5.77 -16.33 10.19
CA GLN A 247 4.39 -16.77 10.05
C GLN A 247 3.81 -16.22 8.74
N LEU A 248 3.28 -17.11 7.90
CA LEU A 248 2.63 -16.75 6.65
C LEU A 248 1.12 -16.59 6.87
N PRO A 249 0.48 -15.61 6.20
CA PRO A 249 -0.97 -15.49 6.23
C PRO A 249 -1.63 -16.63 5.45
N GLU A 250 -2.89 -16.87 5.75
CA GLU A 250 -3.74 -17.75 5.00
C GLU A 250 -4.14 -17.09 3.66
N LEU A 251 -3.69 -17.69 2.56
CA LEU A 251 -3.93 -17.17 1.22
C LEU A 251 -5.18 -17.82 0.61
N ARG A 252 -6.20 -17.01 0.33
CA ARG A 252 -7.47 -17.45 -0.26
C ARG A 252 -7.64 -16.87 -1.66
N ALA A 253 -7.73 -17.75 -2.65
CA ALA A 253 -7.91 -17.40 -4.05
C ALA A 253 -9.39 -17.19 -4.34
N VAL A 254 -9.78 -15.96 -4.65
CA VAL A 254 -11.18 -15.57 -4.90
C VAL A 254 -11.24 -14.35 -5.81
N ASP A 255 -12.23 -14.29 -6.71
CA ASP A 255 -12.58 -13.05 -7.38
C ASP A 255 -13.47 -12.22 -6.45
N LEU A 256 -13.03 -11.01 -6.11
CA LEU A 256 -13.81 -10.12 -5.25
C LEU A 256 -15.10 -9.63 -5.92
N ASN A 257 -15.28 -9.90 -7.22
CA ASN A 257 -16.56 -9.71 -7.91
C ASN A 257 -17.57 -10.85 -7.70
N ASP A 258 -17.15 -11.98 -7.13
CA ASP A 258 -18.00 -13.09 -6.74
C ASP A 258 -18.30 -13.00 -5.23
N LEU A 259 -19.35 -12.25 -4.89
CA LEU A 259 -19.69 -11.95 -3.50
C LEU A 259 -20.05 -13.20 -2.68
N ASP A 260 -20.65 -14.20 -3.32
CA ASP A 260 -21.01 -15.47 -2.67
C ASP A 260 -19.76 -16.27 -2.33
N ALA A 261 -18.80 -16.39 -3.27
CA ALA A 261 -17.51 -17.02 -2.97
C ALA A 261 -16.73 -16.30 -1.87
N VAL A 262 -16.78 -14.96 -1.82
CA VAL A 262 -16.19 -14.20 -0.71
C VAL A 262 -16.91 -14.50 0.60
N ARG A 263 -18.26 -14.56 0.60
CA ARG A 263 -19.06 -14.88 1.78
C ARG A 263 -18.71 -16.27 2.33
N ASP A 264 -18.57 -17.27 1.47
CA ASP A 264 -18.19 -18.63 1.87
C ASP A 264 -16.84 -18.66 2.57
N ILE A 265 -15.84 -17.95 2.04
CA ILE A 265 -14.51 -17.84 2.67
C ILE A 265 -14.59 -17.15 4.02
N LEU A 266 -15.33 -16.04 4.13
CA LEU A 266 -15.46 -15.30 5.37
C LEU A 266 -16.25 -16.07 6.44
N ALA A 267 -17.13 -17.00 6.05
CA ALA A 267 -17.83 -17.90 6.95
C ALA A 267 -16.91 -18.93 7.65
N GLU A 268 -15.64 -19.04 7.23
CA GLU A 268 -14.63 -19.86 7.91
C GLU A 268 -14.05 -19.17 9.17
N PHE A 269 -14.15 -17.84 9.26
CA PHE A 269 -13.58 -17.05 10.36
C PHE A 269 -14.01 -17.48 11.78
N PRO A 270 -15.29 -17.80 12.05
CA PRO A 270 -15.72 -18.23 13.37
C PRO A 270 -15.13 -19.58 13.80
N GLN A 271 -14.73 -20.45 12.85
CA GLN A 271 -14.41 -21.85 13.15
C GLN A 271 -13.19 -22.03 14.07
N ASN A 272 -12.29 -21.04 14.09
CA ASN A 272 -11.08 -21.07 14.92
C ASN A 272 -11.25 -20.42 16.31
N LYS A 273 -12.42 -19.84 16.60
CA LYS A 273 -12.68 -19.11 17.84
C LYS A 273 -13.02 -20.08 18.96
N LYS A 274 -12.22 -20.07 20.04
CA LYS A 274 -12.57 -20.82 21.25
C LYS A 274 -13.63 -20.07 22.06
N GLN A 275 -14.44 -20.81 22.80
CA GLN A 275 -15.47 -20.23 23.66
C GLN A 275 -14.83 -19.24 24.65
N GLY A 276 -15.44 -18.04 24.77
CA GLY A 276 -14.98 -16.98 25.66
C GLY A 276 -13.88 -16.07 25.09
N GLU A 277 -13.39 -16.33 23.88
CA GLU A 277 -12.41 -15.45 23.25
C GLU A 277 -13.07 -14.23 22.60
N THR A 278 -12.49 -13.05 22.83
CA THR A 278 -12.88 -11.81 22.16
C THR A 278 -11.96 -11.57 20.97
N TRP A 279 -12.55 -11.37 19.80
CA TRP A 279 -11.85 -11.12 18.56
C TRP A 279 -12.22 -9.76 17.97
N HIS A 280 -11.26 -9.16 17.27
CA HIS A 280 -11.47 -7.97 16.44
C HIS A 280 -10.84 -8.20 15.07
N THR A 281 -11.61 -7.95 14.01
CA THR A 281 -11.15 -8.10 12.64
C THR A 281 -10.77 -6.75 12.03
N ILE A 282 -9.52 -6.60 11.58
CA ILE A 282 -9.03 -5.42 10.85
C ILE A 282 -8.95 -5.78 9.38
N TYR A 283 -9.87 -5.24 8.58
CA TYR A 283 -9.82 -5.33 7.13
C TYR A 283 -8.88 -4.24 6.57
N VAL A 284 -8.07 -4.61 5.59
CA VAL A 284 -7.07 -3.73 4.99
C VAL A 284 -7.25 -3.74 3.49
N ILE A 285 -7.48 -2.56 2.92
CA ILE A 285 -7.84 -2.38 1.51
C ILE A 285 -6.87 -1.40 0.88
N GLU A 286 -6.16 -1.81 -0.18
CA GLU A 286 -5.22 -0.92 -0.87
C GLU A 286 -5.29 -1.06 -2.40
N GLY A 287 -6.02 -0.16 -3.04
CA GLY A 287 -6.01 -0.01 -4.49
C GLY A 287 -6.60 -1.20 -5.24
N VAL A 288 -7.67 -1.78 -4.70
CA VAL A 288 -8.43 -2.89 -5.30
C VAL A 288 -9.86 -2.48 -5.64
N MET A 289 -10.50 -1.63 -4.84
CA MET A 289 -11.92 -1.28 -5.00
C MET A 289 -12.19 -0.58 -6.33
N MET A 290 -11.20 0.15 -6.86
CA MET A 290 -11.27 0.79 -8.16
C MET A 290 -11.38 -0.17 -9.36
N PHE A 291 -11.24 -1.48 -9.14
CA PHE A 291 -11.29 -2.52 -10.17
C PHE A 291 -12.52 -3.43 -10.05
N LEU A 292 -13.37 -3.21 -9.05
CA LEU A 292 -14.60 -3.98 -8.87
C LEU A 292 -15.74 -3.37 -9.69
N ASN A 293 -16.76 -4.17 -9.97
CA ASN A 293 -17.97 -3.69 -10.64
C ASN A 293 -18.66 -2.61 -9.80
N ASP A 294 -19.47 -1.76 -10.45
CA ASP A 294 -20.21 -0.71 -9.76
C ASP A 294 -21.14 -1.29 -8.69
N GLY A 295 -21.22 -0.62 -7.54
CA GLY A 295 -22.02 -1.08 -6.39
C GLY A 295 -21.34 -2.12 -5.49
N LEU A 296 -20.47 -2.97 -6.04
CA LEU A 296 -19.82 -4.05 -5.27
C LEU A 296 -19.01 -3.60 -4.03
N PRO A 297 -18.26 -2.48 -4.05
CA PRO A 297 -17.58 -2.01 -2.85
C PRO A 297 -18.54 -1.83 -1.66
N LYS A 298 -19.75 -1.33 -1.89
CA LYS A 298 -20.78 -1.18 -0.85
C LYS A 298 -21.21 -2.54 -0.31
N GLU A 299 -21.51 -3.48 -1.20
CA GLU A 299 -21.98 -4.83 -0.83
C GLU A 299 -20.91 -5.61 -0.07
N LEU A 300 -19.64 -5.50 -0.49
CA LEU A 300 -18.51 -6.08 0.25
C LEU A 300 -18.37 -5.47 1.66
N PHE A 301 -18.53 -4.15 1.81
CA PHE A 301 -18.48 -3.53 3.13
C PHE A 301 -19.65 -3.98 4.02
N GLN A 302 -20.84 -4.21 3.45
CA GLN A 302 -21.97 -4.78 4.17
C GLN A 302 -21.67 -6.21 4.62
N LEU A 303 -21.13 -7.05 3.73
CA LEU A 303 -20.73 -8.41 4.03
C LEU A 303 -19.68 -8.48 5.16
N PHE A 304 -18.63 -7.65 5.11
CA PHE A 304 -17.59 -7.60 6.16
C PHE A 304 -18.18 -7.30 7.54
N ARG A 305 -19.19 -6.43 7.60
CA ARG A 305 -19.90 -6.08 8.83
C ARG A 305 -20.84 -7.20 9.28
N GLU A 306 -21.56 -7.82 8.36
CA GLU A 306 -22.45 -8.95 8.64
C GLU A 306 -21.69 -10.10 9.30
N VAL A 307 -20.55 -10.48 8.72
CA VAL A 307 -19.68 -11.54 9.25
C VAL A 307 -19.19 -11.19 10.64
N ALA A 308 -18.66 -9.97 10.84
CA ALA A 308 -18.21 -9.54 12.16
C ALA A 308 -19.35 -9.58 13.20
N ARG A 309 -20.56 -9.16 12.83
CA ARG A 309 -21.72 -9.15 13.74
C ARG A 309 -22.26 -10.53 14.06
N ALA A 310 -22.26 -11.45 13.10
CA ALA A 310 -22.73 -12.82 13.31
C ALA A 310 -21.98 -13.49 14.46
N ASP A 311 -20.71 -13.12 14.66
CA ASP A 311 -19.84 -13.68 15.69
C ASP A 311 -19.73 -12.82 16.95
N GLY A 312 -20.52 -11.74 17.04
CA GLY A 312 -20.42 -10.75 18.11
C GLY A 312 -19.06 -10.04 18.15
N GLU A 313 -18.35 -9.98 17.01
CA GLU A 313 -17.05 -9.35 16.88
C GLU A 313 -17.16 -7.88 16.50
N ASN A 314 -16.13 -7.12 16.89
CA ASN A 314 -15.91 -5.79 16.36
C ASN A 314 -15.02 -5.85 15.13
N ALA A 315 -15.14 -4.85 14.26
CA ALA A 315 -14.27 -4.73 13.11
C ALA A 315 -13.94 -3.28 12.76
N SER A 316 -12.80 -3.13 12.08
CA SER A 316 -12.38 -1.87 11.45
C SER A 316 -11.92 -2.11 10.01
N ILE A 317 -12.03 -1.07 9.18
CA ILE A 317 -11.50 -1.05 7.82
C ILE A 317 -10.46 0.06 7.74
N CYS A 318 -9.22 -0.31 7.43
CA CYS A 318 -8.14 0.61 7.05
C CYS A 318 -7.99 0.61 5.53
N PHE A 319 -8.22 1.73 4.85
CA PHE A 319 -8.23 1.78 3.39
C PHE A 319 -7.33 2.87 2.79
N ALA A 320 -6.82 2.59 1.60
CA ALA A 320 -6.14 3.55 0.71
C ALA A 320 -6.47 3.22 -0.75
N ASP A 321 -7.60 3.74 -1.25
CA ASP A 321 -8.22 3.32 -2.51
C ASP A 321 -8.90 4.47 -3.28
N HIS A 322 -9.67 4.13 -4.32
CA HIS A 322 -10.59 5.01 -5.03
C HIS A 322 -12.00 4.43 -4.89
N LEU A 323 -12.84 5.09 -4.10
CA LEU A 323 -14.18 4.65 -3.70
C LEU A 323 -15.29 5.51 -4.33
N THR A 324 -14.93 6.61 -5.00
CA THR A 324 -15.89 7.47 -5.70
C THR A 324 -16.05 6.97 -7.14
N CYS A 325 -17.24 6.48 -7.48
CA CYS A 325 -17.54 5.88 -8.79
C CYS A 325 -17.76 6.92 -9.90
N SER A 326 -17.88 8.22 -9.58
CA SER A 326 -18.26 9.22 -10.58
C SER A 326 -17.10 9.71 -11.45
N GLU A 327 -17.36 9.84 -12.75
CA GLU A 327 -16.48 10.55 -13.71
C GLU A 327 -16.21 12.01 -13.28
N SER A 328 -17.05 12.58 -12.41
CA SER A 328 -16.88 13.89 -11.78
C SER A 328 -15.91 13.92 -10.60
N SER A 329 -15.29 12.79 -10.23
CA SER A 329 -14.40 12.74 -9.06
C SER A 329 -13.22 13.72 -9.16
N ASP A 330 -12.76 14.08 -10.36
CA ASP A 330 -11.71 15.07 -10.58
C ASP A 330 -12.14 16.52 -10.26
N SER A 331 -13.44 16.79 -10.08
CA SER A 331 -13.96 18.12 -9.72
C SER A 331 -14.40 18.26 -8.26
N LEU A 332 -14.38 17.17 -7.48
CA LEU A 332 -14.78 17.23 -6.06
C LEU A 332 -13.68 17.88 -5.21
N THR A 333 -14.11 18.65 -4.22
CA THR A 333 -13.24 19.11 -3.12
C THR A 333 -12.92 17.98 -2.16
N ASP A 334 -11.82 18.11 -1.40
CA ASP A 334 -11.41 17.10 -0.39
C ASP A 334 -12.53 16.79 0.64
N GLU A 335 -13.40 17.77 0.94
CA GLU A 335 -14.52 17.61 1.87
C GLU A 335 -15.73 16.92 1.22
N GLU A 336 -16.07 17.24 -0.03
CA GLU A 336 -17.12 16.53 -0.77
C GLU A 336 -16.76 15.07 -1.01
N GLU A 337 -15.48 14.79 -1.30
CA GLU A 337 -14.96 13.43 -1.36
C GLU A 337 -15.12 12.70 -0.03
N ARG A 338 -14.78 13.38 1.08
CA ARG A 338 -14.88 12.82 2.42
C ARG A 338 -16.32 12.44 2.76
N GLU A 339 -17.27 13.35 2.54
CA GLU A 339 -18.68 13.08 2.85
C GLU A 339 -19.27 12.03 1.91
N THR A 340 -18.84 11.96 0.65
CA THR A 340 -19.23 10.87 -0.26
C THR A 340 -18.75 9.51 0.25
N VAL A 341 -17.48 9.40 0.63
CA VAL A 341 -16.91 8.14 1.15
C VAL A 341 -17.52 7.77 2.50
N LYS A 342 -17.75 8.76 3.37
CA LYS A 342 -18.42 8.57 4.66
C LYS A 342 -19.88 8.11 4.47
N SER A 343 -20.60 8.65 3.49
CA SER A 343 -21.95 8.21 3.13
C SER A 343 -21.97 6.77 2.60
N LEU A 344 -21.01 6.40 1.74
CA LEU A 344 -20.83 5.03 1.29
C LEU A 344 -20.67 4.06 2.47
N PHE A 345 -19.72 4.34 3.37
CA PHE A 345 -19.48 3.53 4.57
C PHE A 345 -20.69 3.52 5.53
N GLY A 346 -21.32 4.67 5.76
CA GLY A 346 -22.52 4.79 6.59
C GLY A 346 -23.69 3.97 6.06
N SER A 347 -23.91 3.97 4.73
CA SER A 347 -24.92 3.14 4.08
C SER A 347 -24.63 1.63 4.13
N ALA A 348 -23.35 1.27 4.31
CA ALA A 348 -22.91 -0.09 4.61
C ALA A 348 -22.90 -0.40 6.12
N GLY A 349 -23.24 0.58 6.96
CA GLY A 349 -23.35 0.46 8.40
C GLY A 349 -22.04 0.61 9.19
N TRP A 350 -21.04 1.26 8.59
CA TRP A 350 -19.79 1.67 9.21
C TRP A 350 -19.91 3.13 9.65
N ASN A 351 -20.29 3.34 10.91
CA ASN A 351 -20.76 4.65 11.37
C ASN A 351 -19.65 5.55 11.95
N HIS A 352 -18.50 4.99 12.30
CA HIS A 352 -17.43 5.73 12.97
C HIS A 352 -16.26 5.98 12.03
N PHE A 353 -16.19 7.18 11.45
CA PHE A 353 -15.14 7.61 10.54
C PHE A 353 -14.01 8.32 11.30
N ILE A 354 -12.84 7.68 11.41
CA ILE A 354 -11.81 8.06 12.39
C ILE A 354 -10.68 8.88 11.75
N HIS A 355 -10.17 8.40 10.63
CA HIS A 355 -9.04 9.01 9.95
C HIS A 355 -9.42 9.31 8.50
N TRP A 356 -8.91 10.44 8.01
CA TRP A 356 -9.07 10.85 6.62
C TRP A 356 -7.78 11.48 6.12
N ALA A 357 -7.41 11.15 4.90
CA ALA A 357 -6.45 11.90 4.13
C ALA A 357 -6.68 11.65 2.63
N VAL A 358 -6.44 12.67 1.82
CA VAL A 358 -6.42 12.54 0.36
C VAL A 358 -4.99 12.72 -0.12
N LYS A 359 -4.59 11.87 -1.07
CA LYS A 359 -3.28 11.96 -1.72
C LYS A 359 -3.42 11.98 -3.24
N PRO A 360 -2.40 12.39 -4.01
CA PRO A 360 -2.47 12.35 -5.46
C PRO A 360 -2.49 10.93 -6.05
N GLY A 361 -3.03 10.81 -7.26
CA GLY A 361 -3.04 9.57 -8.06
C GLY A 361 -4.37 8.82 -7.99
N LYS A 362 -4.42 7.58 -8.50
CA LYS A 362 -5.68 6.82 -8.61
C LYS A 362 -6.28 6.45 -7.25
N ALA A 363 -5.56 5.66 -6.46
CA ALA A 363 -5.95 5.31 -5.09
C ALA A 363 -5.73 6.50 -4.14
N ARG A 364 -6.58 7.52 -4.25
CA ARG A 364 -6.38 8.84 -3.61
C ARG A 364 -6.91 8.91 -2.19
N GLN A 365 -8.01 8.23 -1.89
CA GLN A 365 -8.73 8.32 -0.63
C GLN A 365 -8.11 7.37 0.38
N MET A 366 -7.78 7.88 1.56
CA MET A 366 -7.20 7.10 2.64
C MET A 366 -8.00 7.34 3.92
N GLY A 367 -8.36 6.28 4.62
CA GLY A 367 -9.15 6.42 5.84
C GLY A 367 -9.17 5.18 6.73
N CYS A 368 -9.81 5.35 7.89
CA CYS A 368 -10.12 4.27 8.81
C CYS A 368 -11.56 4.42 9.31
N VAL A 369 -12.34 3.34 9.27
CA VAL A 369 -13.70 3.27 9.80
C VAL A 369 -13.90 2.10 10.76
N ARG A 370 -14.87 2.20 11.67
CA ARG A 370 -15.29 1.13 12.59
C ARG A 370 -16.80 0.92 12.59
N ILE A 371 -17.22 -0.27 13.03
CA ILE A 371 -18.63 -0.57 13.32
C ILE A 371 -19.10 0.16 14.60
N HIS A 372 -18.25 0.20 15.63
CA HIS A 372 -18.49 0.78 16.96
C HIS A 372 -17.28 1.62 17.43
N GLU A 373 -17.44 2.49 18.44
CA GLU A 373 -16.37 3.41 18.89
C GLU A 373 -15.08 2.74 19.39
#